data_AF-A0A524EBI6-F1
#
_entry.id   AF-A0A524EBI6-F1
#
_cell.length_a   1.000
_cell.length_b   1.000
_cell.length_c   1.000
_cell.angle_alpha   90.00
_cell.angle_beta   90.00
_cell.angle_gamma   90.00
#
_symmetry.space_group_name_H-M   'P 1'
#
loop_
_entity.id
_entity.type
_entity.pdbx_description
1 polymer ?
#
loop_
_entity_poly.entity_id
_entity_poly.type
_entity_poly.pdbx_seq_one_letter_code
_entity_poly.pdbx_strand_id
1 'polypeptide(L)'
;MAATSQGLVWGIDDGDQFNFQMTLTGAEQEEDVNEGIYMEVLDTETIPNVLTTWDDMPEVDLDILWENGTSMGFAVLIFLGIAATGERLAVPTGNYTLLTELLLDKYSNLTMSENSAYWEMTATYENELLNQTGSVAVSYLKEDGFLARYSITLANETHTLSDISVIRDGLPSDIIVLLQDNILIIGGGIAVIVILGAVVCKRR
;
A
#
# COMPACT_ATOMS: atom_id res chain seq x y z
N MET A 1 -11.84 12.59 -14.08
CA MET A 1 -11.60 11.61 -15.18
C MET A 1 -12.78 10.66 -15.33
N ALA A 2 -12.97 10.00 -16.49
CA ALA A 2 -14.02 9.01 -16.68
C ALA A 2 -13.48 7.59 -16.42
N ALA A 3 -14.27 6.74 -15.78
CA ALA A 3 -13.88 5.35 -15.55
C ALA A 3 -13.78 4.56 -16.86
N THR A 4 -12.83 3.62 -16.93
CA THR A 4 -12.71 2.68 -18.05
C THR A 4 -13.91 1.72 -18.08
N SER A 5 -14.04 0.96 -19.17
CA SER A 5 -15.04 -0.11 -19.27
C SER A 5 -14.89 -1.22 -18.21
N GLN A 6 -13.71 -1.31 -17.59
CA GLN A 6 -13.40 -2.24 -16.50
C GLN A 6 -13.57 -1.63 -15.11
N GLY A 7 -14.03 -0.38 -15.01
CA GLY A 7 -14.27 0.31 -13.75
C GLY A 7 -13.00 0.85 -13.09
N LEU A 8 -11.93 1.07 -13.86
CA LEU A 8 -10.69 1.66 -13.37
C LEU A 8 -10.70 3.18 -13.55
N VAL A 9 -10.17 3.92 -12.59
CA VAL A 9 -9.99 5.38 -12.67
C VAL A 9 -8.80 5.80 -11.81
N TRP A 10 -8.04 6.81 -12.22
CA TRP A 10 -7.05 7.41 -11.32
C TRP A 10 -7.75 8.06 -10.13
N GLY A 11 -7.29 7.74 -8.92
CA GLY A 11 -7.74 8.38 -7.70
C GLY A 11 -6.86 9.56 -7.26
N ILE A 12 -5.89 9.92 -8.11
CA ILE A 12 -4.98 11.06 -7.97
C ILE A 12 -5.12 11.96 -9.20
N ASP A 13 -4.80 13.24 -9.03
CA ASP A 13 -4.77 14.26 -10.08
C ASP A 13 -3.36 14.88 -10.21
N ASP A 14 -3.07 15.50 -11.34
CA ASP A 14 -1.82 16.25 -11.55
C ASP A 14 -1.69 17.37 -10.51
N GLY A 15 -0.53 17.44 -9.86
CA GLY A 15 -0.22 18.38 -8.77
C GLY A 15 -0.60 17.87 -7.39
N ASP A 16 -1.16 16.66 -7.24
CA ASP A 16 -1.34 16.03 -5.94
C ASP A 16 0.00 15.77 -5.26
N GLN A 17 0.02 15.96 -3.94
CA GLN A 17 1.24 15.90 -3.13
C GLN A 17 1.08 14.91 -1.98
N PHE A 18 2.11 14.10 -1.77
CA PHE A 18 2.15 13.07 -0.75
C PHE A 18 3.46 13.16 0.04
N ASN A 19 3.32 13.33 1.36
CA ASN A 19 4.44 13.31 2.28
C ASN A 19 4.60 11.92 2.87
N PHE A 20 5.84 11.50 3.06
CA PHE A 20 6.21 10.22 3.61
C PHE A 20 7.29 10.38 4.66
N GLN A 21 7.21 9.54 5.68
CA GLN A 21 8.28 9.35 6.64
C GLN A 21 9.06 8.08 6.30
N MET A 22 10.35 8.23 6.00
CA MET A 22 11.27 7.11 5.90
C MET A 22 11.91 6.85 7.26
N THR A 23 12.01 5.57 7.62
CA THR A 23 12.79 5.07 8.74
C THR A 23 13.63 3.89 8.26
N LEU A 24 14.90 3.88 8.63
CA LEU A 24 15.82 2.78 8.37
C LEU A 24 16.44 2.39 9.70
N THR A 25 16.31 1.11 10.04
CA THR A 25 16.87 0.52 11.26
C THR A 25 17.61 -0.76 10.91
N GLY A 26 18.59 -1.15 11.73
CA GLY A 26 19.30 -2.40 11.49
C GLY A 26 20.22 -2.77 12.64
N ALA A 27 20.45 -4.08 12.83
CA ALA A 27 21.32 -4.58 13.89
C ALA A 27 22.79 -4.16 13.72
N GLU A 28 23.18 -3.85 12.48
CA GLU A 28 24.54 -3.40 12.12
C GLU A 28 24.64 -1.89 11.89
N GLN A 29 23.54 -1.14 12.06
CA GLN A 29 23.56 0.31 11.99
C GLN A 29 23.95 0.93 13.32
N GLU A 30 24.86 1.90 13.26
CA GLU A 30 25.25 2.68 14.44
C GLU A 30 24.15 3.69 14.84
N GLU A 31 23.38 4.19 13.87
CA GLU A 31 22.30 5.16 14.07
C GLU A 31 21.12 4.86 13.13
N ASP A 32 19.89 4.97 13.66
CA ASP A 32 18.67 4.91 12.87
C ASP A 32 18.56 6.17 12.00
N VAL A 33 18.19 5.99 10.73
CA VAL A 33 17.94 7.12 9.82
C VAL A 33 16.45 7.42 9.78
N ASN A 34 16.10 8.69 9.95
CA ASN A 34 14.73 9.18 9.90
C ASN A 34 14.71 10.43 9.01
N GLU A 35 14.09 10.33 7.83
CA GLU A 35 14.07 11.38 6.81
C GLU A 35 12.69 11.50 6.20
N GLY A 36 12.24 12.74 5.98
CA GLY A 36 11.01 13.03 5.26
C GLY A 36 11.22 12.98 3.75
N ILE A 37 10.27 12.39 3.03
CA ILE A 37 10.22 12.34 1.56
C ILE A 37 8.94 13.02 1.10
N TYR A 38 9.07 13.81 0.04
CA TYR A 38 7.96 14.48 -0.63
C TYR A 38 7.84 13.91 -2.05
N MET A 39 6.61 13.56 -2.45
CA MET A 39 6.29 13.13 -3.80
C MET A 39 5.18 14.02 -4.39
N GLU A 40 5.36 14.45 -5.63
CA GLU A 40 4.38 15.23 -6.39
C GLU A 40 4.03 14.53 -7.70
N VAL A 41 2.74 14.43 -8.00
CA VAL A 41 2.22 13.89 -9.25
C VAL A 41 2.40 14.93 -10.36
N LEU A 42 3.21 14.62 -11.36
CA LEU A 42 3.46 15.53 -12.48
C LEU A 42 2.49 15.30 -13.63
N ASP A 43 2.19 14.04 -13.93
CA ASP A 43 1.29 13.65 -15.02
C ASP A 43 0.62 12.30 -14.74
N THR A 44 -0.67 12.23 -15.04
CA THR A 44 -1.49 11.02 -14.97
C THR A 44 -1.94 10.61 -16.36
N GLU A 45 -1.14 9.77 -17.02
CA GLU A 45 -1.45 9.27 -18.35
C GLU A 45 -2.82 8.54 -18.40
N THR A 46 -3.55 8.68 -19.50
CA THR A 46 -4.91 8.10 -19.62
C THR A 46 -4.86 6.57 -19.61
N ILE A 47 -5.57 5.95 -18.66
CA ILE A 47 -5.72 4.49 -18.58
C ILE A 47 -6.42 3.98 -19.86
N PRO A 48 -5.85 3.00 -20.57
CA PRO A 48 -6.52 2.34 -21.68
C PRO A 48 -7.90 1.78 -21.27
N ASN A 49 -8.86 1.81 -22.20
CA ASN A 49 -10.23 1.38 -21.89
C ASN A 49 -10.33 -0.10 -21.44
N VAL A 50 -9.36 -0.91 -21.85
CA VAL A 50 -9.21 -2.32 -21.45
C VAL A 50 -7.73 -2.58 -21.18
N LEU A 51 -7.41 -3.05 -19.98
CA LEU A 51 -6.13 -3.63 -19.61
C LEU A 51 -6.20 -5.16 -19.79
N THR A 52 -5.20 -5.72 -20.46
CA THR A 52 -5.06 -7.17 -20.67
C THR A 52 -3.87 -7.76 -19.92
N THR A 53 -2.84 -6.97 -19.70
CA THR A 53 -1.65 -7.30 -18.93
C THR A 53 -1.36 -6.20 -17.91
N TRP A 54 -0.58 -6.51 -16.87
CA TRP A 54 -0.14 -5.51 -15.89
C TRP A 54 0.63 -4.34 -16.54
N ASP A 55 1.39 -4.63 -17.60
CA ASP A 55 2.24 -3.65 -18.28
C ASP A 55 1.45 -2.71 -19.20
N ASP A 56 0.18 -3.02 -19.51
CA ASP A 56 -0.70 -2.12 -20.26
C ASP A 56 -1.08 -0.87 -19.43
N MET A 57 -0.86 -0.92 -18.12
CA MET A 57 -1.15 0.19 -17.22
C MET A 57 -0.11 1.32 -17.42
N PRO A 58 -0.55 2.57 -17.58
CA PRO A 58 0.38 3.69 -17.67
C PRO A 58 1.09 3.94 -16.34
N GLU A 59 2.32 4.46 -16.42
CA GLU A 59 3.07 4.94 -15.25
C GLU A 59 2.60 6.36 -14.89
N VAL A 60 2.72 6.72 -13.63
CA VAL A 60 2.48 8.07 -13.14
C VAL A 60 3.82 8.76 -13.04
N ASP A 61 3.95 9.93 -13.65
CA ASP A 61 5.17 10.73 -13.56
C ASP A 61 5.21 11.43 -12.21
N LEU A 62 6.37 11.38 -11.55
CA LEU A 62 6.54 11.82 -10.16
C LEU A 62 7.82 12.62 -9.99
N ASP A 63 7.72 13.75 -9.29
CA ASP A 63 8.89 14.39 -8.68
C ASP A 63 9.05 13.86 -7.25
N ILE A 64 10.27 13.43 -6.91
CA ILE A 64 10.59 12.84 -5.61
C ILE A 64 11.76 13.60 -4.98
N LEU A 65 11.47 14.25 -3.86
CA LEU A 65 12.37 15.15 -3.15
C LEU A 65 12.51 14.71 -1.70
N TRP A 66 13.64 15.04 -1.09
CA TRP A 66 13.72 15.09 0.37
C TRP A 66 12.83 16.23 0.90
N GLU A 67 12.39 16.14 2.15
CA GLU A 67 11.55 17.17 2.78
C GLU A 67 12.22 18.57 2.80
N ASN A 68 13.55 18.61 2.78
CA ASN A 68 14.31 19.85 2.66
C ASN A 68 14.31 20.46 1.23
N GLY A 69 13.57 19.87 0.29
CA GLY A 69 13.42 20.30 -1.10
C GLY A 69 14.58 19.92 -2.02
N THR A 70 15.55 19.13 -1.54
CA THR A 70 16.65 18.65 -2.39
C THR A 70 16.23 17.38 -3.15
N SER A 71 16.67 17.26 -4.40
CA SER A 71 16.45 16.04 -5.18
C SER A 71 17.14 14.85 -4.50
N MET A 72 16.45 13.70 -4.48
CA MET A 72 16.99 12.47 -3.93
C MET A 72 18.18 11.91 -4.74
N GLY A 73 18.27 12.23 -6.03
CA GLY A 73 19.30 11.69 -6.92
C GLY A 73 19.36 10.15 -6.85
N PHE A 74 20.54 9.58 -6.60
CA PHE A 74 20.70 8.13 -6.46
C PHE A 74 20.02 7.54 -5.20
N ALA A 75 19.61 8.35 -4.22
CA ALA A 75 18.90 7.82 -3.07
C ALA A 75 17.49 7.31 -3.43
N VAL A 76 16.93 7.69 -4.58
CA VAL A 76 15.66 7.13 -5.08
C VAL A 76 15.72 5.61 -5.27
N LEU A 77 16.93 5.04 -5.37
CA LEU A 77 17.14 3.60 -5.47
C LEU A 77 16.62 2.82 -4.25
N ILE A 78 16.31 3.48 -3.13
CA ILE A 78 15.58 2.84 -2.02
C ILE A 78 14.25 2.25 -2.49
N PHE A 79 13.60 2.81 -3.51
CA PHE A 79 12.34 2.30 -4.05
C PHE A 79 12.52 1.16 -5.06
N LEU A 80 13.75 0.72 -5.36
CA LEU A 80 13.99 -0.41 -6.28
C LEU A 80 13.27 -1.68 -5.82
N GLY A 81 13.06 -1.87 -4.51
CA GLY A 81 12.33 -3.04 -4.02
C GLY A 81 10.89 -3.10 -4.55
N ILE A 82 10.26 -1.96 -4.89
CA ILE A 82 8.92 -1.93 -5.49
C ILE A 82 8.88 -2.72 -6.81
N ALA A 83 10.02 -2.88 -7.48
CA ALA A 83 10.10 -3.71 -8.67
C ALA A 83 9.75 -5.19 -8.41
N ALA A 84 9.98 -5.67 -7.18
CA ALA A 84 9.56 -7.00 -6.75
C ALA A 84 8.05 -7.12 -6.51
N THR A 85 7.33 -5.99 -6.44
CA THR A 85 5.91 -5.88 -6.08
C THR A 85 5.13 -5.06 -7.11
N GLY A 86 5.42 -5.23 -8.40
CA GLY A 86 4.62 -4.64 -9.48
C GLY A 86 5.14 -3.33 -10.07
N GLU A 87 6.26 -2.76 -9.61
CA GLU A 87 6.96 -1.64 -10.27
C GLU A 87 6.18 -0.31 -10.32
N ARG A 88 5.13 -0.13 -9.50
CA ARG A 88 4.29 1.08 -9.52
C ARG A 88 4.31 1.81 -8.19
N LEU A 89 4.27 3.14 -8.23
CA LEU A 89 4.05 4.00 -7.05
C LEU A 89 2.58 4.41 -6.90
N ALA A 90 1.79 4.26 -7.96
CA ALA A 90 0.36 4.48 -7.98
C ALA A 90 -0.33 3.45 -8.89
N VAL A 91 -1.54 3.08 -8.53
CA VAL A 91 -2.41 2.19 -9.31
C VAL A 91 -3.81 2.81 -9.42
N PRO A 92 -4.58 2.51 -10.48
CA PRO A 92 -5.96 2.95 -10.56
C PRO A 92 -6.81 2.42 -9.40
N THR A 93 -7.85 3.16 -9.06
CA THR A 93 -8.86 2.76 -8.09
C THR A 93 -10.03 2.06 -8.79
N GLY A 94 -10.88 1.40 -8.00
CA GLY A 94 -12.15 0.82 -8.44
C GLY A 94 -12.14 -0.71 -8.46
N ASN A 95 -11.48 -1.33 -9.45
CA ASN A 95 -11.53 -2.78 -9.66
C ASN A 95 -10.25 -3.50 -9.18
N TYR A 96 -10.06 -3.57 -7.86
CA TYR A 96 -8.90 -4.24 -7.24
C TYR A 96 -8.82 -5.76 -7.50
N THR A 97 -9.96 -6.40 -7.77
CA THR A 97 -9.97 -7.82 -8.20
C THR A 97 -9.27 -7.98 -9.54
N LEU A 98 -9.59 -7.15 -10.53
CA LEU A 98 -8.89 -7.15 -11.82
C LEU A 98 -7.41 -6.82 -11.66
N LEU A 99 -7.05 -5.81 -10.86
CA LEU A 99 -5.64 -5.46 -10.62
C LEU A 99 -4.87 -6.63 -10.01
N THR A 100 -5.50 -7.38 -9.09
CA THR A 100 -4.92 -8.58 -8.49
C THR A 100 -4.71 -9.68 -9.53
N GLU A 101 -5.69 -9.91 -10.41
CA GLU A 101 -5.56 -10.90 -11.50
C GLU A 101 -4.42 -10.54 -12.46
N LEU A 102 -4.35 -9.29 -12.91
CA LEU A 102 -3.29 -8.81 -13.82
C LEU A 102 -1.91 -8.92 -13.17
N LEU A 103 -1.79 -8.54 -11.90
CA LEU A 103 -0.52 -8.58 -11.18
C LEU A 103 -0.04 -10.03 -10.95
N LEU A 104 -0.93 -10.94 -10.56
CA LEU A 104 -0.59 -12.34 -10.31
C LEU A 104 -0.32 -13.12 -11.59
N ASP A 105 -0.86 -12.69 -12.74
CA ASP A 105 -0.48 -13.23 -14.05
C ASP A 105 0.99 -12.90 -14.39
N LYS A 106 1.46 -11.69 -14.03
CA LYS A 106 2.86 -11.27 -14.22
C LYS A 106 3.81 -11.83 -13.14
N TYR A 107 3.38 -11.87 -11.88
CA TYR A 107 4.22 -12.27 -10.74
C TYR A 107 3.60 -13.44 -9.96
N SER A 108 4.26 -14.59 -10.01
CA SER A 108 3.76 -15.82 -9.39
C SER A 108 4.13 -16.00 -7.90
N ASN A 109 5.03 -15.17 -7.38
CA ASN A 109 5.58 -15.25 -6.03
C ASN A 109 5.05 -14.18 -5.06
N LEU A 110 3.98 -13.47 -5.44
CA LEU A 110 3.35 -12.46 -4.61
C LEU A 110 2.27 -13.05 -3.71
N THR A 111 2.25 -12.60 -2.47
CA THR A 111 1.11 -12.79 -1.56
C THR A 111 0.31 -11.51 -1.54
N MET A 112 -0.99 -11.61 -1.75
CA MET A 112 -1.91 -10.47 -1.76
C MET A 112 -2.74 -10.47 -0.48
N SER A 113 -2.91 -9.29 0.11
CA SER A 113 -3.88 -9.04 1.19
C SER A 113 -4.67 -7.78 0.89
N GLU A 114 -5.89 -7.71 1.42
CA GLU A 114 -6.69 -6.49 1.33
C GLU A 114 -7.58 -6.33 2.55
N ASN A 115 -7.87 -5.08 2.87
CA ASN A 115 -8.90 -4.70 3.83
C ASN A 115 -9.75 -3.55 3.24
N SER A 116 -10.60 -2.91 4.05
CA SER A 116 -11.44 -1.79 3.58
C SER A 116 -10.65 -0.59 3.07
N ALA A 117 -9.46 -0.34 3.61
CA ALA A 117 -8.65 0.83 3.28
C ALA A 117 -7.47 0.53 2.35
N TYR A 118 -6.89 -0.67 2.42
CA TYR A 118 -5.62 -0.98 1.78
C TYR A 118 -5.72 -2.17 0.81
N TRP A 119 -4.99 -2.05 -0.29
CA TRP A 119 -4.67 -3.15 -1.20
C TRP A 119 -3.17 -3.41 -1.12
N GLU A 120 -2.80 -4.62 -0.73
CA GLU A 120 -1.46 -4.93 -0.23
C GLU A 120 -0.87 -6.13 -0.96
N MET A 121 0.46 -6.10 -1.10
CA MET A 121 1.22 -7.15 -1.76
C MET A 121 2.56 -7.32 -1.05
N THR A 122 2.98 -8.57 -0.92
CA THR A 122 4.27 -8.93 -0.31
C THR A 122 4.99 -9.93 -1.19
N ALA A 123 6.23 -9.59 -1.56
CA ALA A 123 7.19 -10.50 -2.16
C ALA A 123 8.13 -11.00 -1.07
N THR A 124 8.31 -12.32 -0.96
CA THR A 124 9.27 -12.92 -0.02
C THR A 124 10.35 -13.66 -0.79
N TYR A 125 11.58 -13.58 -0.30
CA TYR A 125 12.71 -14.34 -0.81
C TYR A 125 13.47 -15.01 0.33
N GLU A 126 14.01 -16.19 0.05
CA GLU A 126 14.82 -16.96 0.98
C GLU A 126 16.20 -17.17 0.39
N ASN A 127 17.23 -16.93 1.20
CA ASN A 127 18.62 -17.21 0.86
C ASN A 127 19.14 -18.31 1.80
N GLU A 128 19.03 -19.55 1.34
CA GLU A 128 19.46 -20.74 2.10
C GLU A 128 20.96 -20.72 2.43
N LEU A 129 21.80 -20.10 1.59
CA LEU A 129 23.25 -20.05 1.80
C LEU A 129 23.64 -19.17 2.99
N LEU A 130 22.86 -18.10 3.23
CA LEU A 130 23.11 -17.16 4.32
C LEU A 130 22.14 -17.35 5.50
N ASN A 131 21.20 -18.29 5.40
CA ASN A 131 20.08 -18.46 6.32
C ASN A 131 19.33 -17.13 6.56
N GLN A 132 19.04 -16.43 5.47
CA GLN A 132 18.37 -15.14 5.49
C GLN A 132 17.02 -15.24 4.79
N THR A 133 16.06 -14.49 5.32
CA THR A 133 14.78 -14.23 4.66
C THR A 133 14.71 -12.73 4.43
N GLY A 134 14.13 -12.33 3.31
CA GLY A 134 13.72 -10.96 3.18
C GLY A 134 12.38 -10.83 2.51
N SER A 135 11.78 -9.68 2.71
CA SER A 135 10.48 -9.35 2.19
C SER A 135 10.48 -7.92 1.66
N VAL A 136 9.68 -7.72 0.62
CA VAL A 136 9.25 -6.40 0.20
C VAL A 136 7.75 -6.37 0.32
N ALA A 137 7.22 -5.41 1.07
CA ALA A 137 5.79 -5.19 1.19
C ALA A 137 5.42 -3.81 0.66
N VAL A 138 4.35 -3.75 -0.11
CA VAL A 138 3.76 -2.52 -0.63
C VAL A 138 2.27 -2.51 -0.31
N SER A 139 1.76 -1.38 0.15
CA SER A 139 0.35 -1.12 0.38
C SER A 139 -0.06 0.13 -0.36
N TYR A 140 -1.17 0.08 -1.08
CA TYR A 140 -1.82 1.23 -1.70
C TYR A 140 -3.08 1.59 -0.92
N LEU A 141 -3.34 2.89 -0.74
CA LEU A 141 -4.61 3.34 -0.17
C LEU A 141 -5.70 3.20 -1.23
N LYS A 142 -6.80 2.49 -0.93
CA LYS A 142 -7.86 2.21 -1.89
C LYS A 142 -8.63 3.46 -2.35
N GLU A 143 -8.57 4.52 -1.56
CA GLU A 143 -9.27 5.78 -1.84
C GLU A 143 -8.66 6.52 -3.04
N ASP A 144 -7.32 6.58 -3.13
CA ASP A 144 -6.61 7.29 -4.19
C ASP A 144 -5.75 6.39 -5.08
N GLY A 145 -5.45 5.17 -4.63
CA GLY A 145 -4.60 4.21 -5.34
C GLY A 145 -3.11 4.54 -5.27
N PHE A 146 -2.72 5.54 -4.47
CA PHE A 146 -1.32 5.93 -4.30
C PHE A 146 -0.64 5.09 -3.22
N LEU A 147 0.70 4.99 -3.29
CA LEU A 147 1.50 4.31 -2.28
C LEU A 147 1.16 4.84 -0.88
N ALA A 148 0.78 3.93 0.01
CA ALA A 148 0.54 4.21 1.42
C ALA A 148 1.72 3.76 2.29
N ARG A 149 2.19 2.54 2.06
CA ARG A 149 3.28 1.95 2.86
C ARG A 149 4.20 1.16 1.93
N TYR A 150 5.49 1.30 2.17
CA TYR A 150 6.53 0.51 1.54
C TYR A 150 7.49 0.04 2.61
N SER A 151 7.83 -1.24 2.62
CA SER A 151 8.86 -1.75 3.51
C SER A 151 9.74 -2.81 2.86
N ILE A 152 11.02 -2.78 3.19
CA ILE A 152 11.97 -3.86 2.93
C ILE A 152 12.46 -4.37 4.27
N THR A 153 12.27 -5.65 4.53
CA THR A 153 12.81 -6.30 5.73
C THR A 153 13.79 -7.37 5.30
N LEU A 154 14.96 -7.41 5.94
CA LEU A 154 15.94 -8.48 5.83
C LEU A 154 16.18 -9.04 7.22
N ALA A 155 16.01 -10.34 7.40
CA ALA A 155 16.12 -11.02 8.68
C ALA A 155 16.85 -12.36 8.55
N ASN A 156 17.35 -12.88 9.66
CA ASN A 156 17.74 -14.29 9.81
C ASN A 156 16.83 -14.94 10.88
N GLU A 157 17.07 -16.21 11.22
CA GLU A 157 16.24 -16.93 12.22
C GLU A 157 16.17 -16.25 13.61
N THR A 158 17.12 -15.39 13.95
CA THR A 158 17.27 -14.85 15.30
C THR A 158 17.03 -13.35 15.41
N HIS A 159 17.26 -12.57 14.35
CA HIS A 159 17.22 -11.11 14.36
C HIS A 159 16.83 -10.51 13.01
N THR A 160 16.18 -9.36 13.05
CA THR A 160 16.09 -8.45 11.91
C THR A 160 17.46 -7.82 11.67
N LEU A 161 17.99 -7.96 10.46
CA LEU A 161 19.29 -7.43 10.05
C LEU A 161 19.16 -5.98 9.58
N SER A 162 18.13 -5.70 8.79
CA SER A 162 17.83 -4.38 8.25
C SER A 162 16.33 -4.26 8.01
N ASP A 163 15.77 -3.09 8.29
CA ASP A 163 14.38 -2.74 8.01
C ASP A 163 14.32 -1.32 7.46
N ILE A 164 13.77 -1.20 6.26
CA ILE A 164 13.43 0.07 5.61
C ILE A 164 11.92 0.18 5.65
N SER A 165 11.41 1.30 6.14
CA SER A 165 9.99 1.63 6.14
C SER A 165 9.77 3.02 5.58
N VAL A 166 8.88 3.17 4.61
CA VAL A 166 8.42 4.44 4.06
C VAL A 166 6.92 4.48 4.19
N ILE A 167 6.40 5.36 5.05
CA ILE A 167 4.98 5.42 5.41
C ILE A 167 4.46 6.80 5.04
N ARG A 168 3.36 6.83 4.29
CA ARG A 168 2.66 8.06 3.93
C ARG A 168 2.03 8.72 5.16
N ASP A 169 2.09 10.04 5.21
CA ASP A 169 1.42 10.83 6.24
C ASP A 169 -0.09 10.90 6.01
N GLY A 170 -0.84 11.07 7.10
CA GLY A 170 -2.29 11.28 7.03
C GLY A 170 -3.11 10.04 6.69
N LEU A 171 -2.52 8.84 6.76
CA LEU A 171 -3.24 7.59 6.54
C LEU A 171 -4.38 7.36 7.56
N PRO A 172 -5.47 6.68 7.15
CA PRO A 172 -6.52 6.30 8.08
C PRO A 172 -5.96 5.50 9.26
N SER A 173 -6.35 5.87 10.48
CA SER A 173 -5.91 5.12 11.67
C SER A 173 -6.40 3.67 11.58
N ASP A 174 -5.58 2.71 12.03
CA ASP A 174 -5.94 1.28 11.98
C ASP A 174 -7.25 0.99 12.75
N ILE A 175 -7.59 1.80 13.76
CA ILE A 175 -8.88 1.71 14.48
C ILE A 175 -10.07 2.01 13.55
N ILE A 176 -9.96 3.02 12.70
CA ILE A 176 -11.00 3.37 11.74
C ILE A 176 -11.17 2.23 10.72
N VAL A 177 -10.06 1.68 10.22
CA VAL A 177 -10.08 0.55 9.28
C VAL A 177 -10.73 -0.68 9.93
N LEU A 178 -10.35 -1.01 11.17
CA LEU A 178 -10.97 -2.11 11.93
C LEU A 178 -12.47 -1.90 12.13
N LEU A 179 -12.92 -0.66 12.38
CA LEU A 179 -14.34 -0.36 12.50
C LEU A 179 -15.08 -0.49 11.16
N GLN A 180 -14.46 -0.07 10.06
CA GLN A 180 -15.03 -0.21 8.71
C GLN A 180 -15.15 -1.70 8.32
N ASP A 181 -14.12 -2.49 8.56
CA ASP A 181 -14.11 -3.93 8.27
C ASP A 181 -15.17 -4.70 9.09
N ASN A 182 -15.47 -4.24 10.31
CA ASN A 182 -16.34 -4.93 11.25
C ASN A 182 -17.71 -4.25 11.46
N ILE A 183 -18.05 -3.22 10.66
CA ILE A 183 -19.29 -2.44 10.87
C ILE A 183 -20.55 -3.30 10.82
N LEU A 184 -20.54 -4.37 10.02
CA LEU A 184 -21.63 -5.35 9.95
C LEU A 184 -21.79 -6.14 11.26
N ILE A 185 -20.67 -6.53 11.88
CA ILE A 185 -20.65 -7.27 13.15
C ILE A 185 -21.09 -6.37 14.29
N ILE A 186 -20.59 -5.13 14.33
CA ILE A 186 -20.97 -4.14 15.34
C ILE A 186 -22.46 -3.78 15.20
N GLY A 187 -22.95 -3.57 13.97
CA GLY A 187 -24.35 -3.32 13.68
C GLY A 187 -25.26 -4.50 14.08
N GLY A 188 -24.83 -5.73 13.81
CA GLY A 188 -25.53 -6.94 14.26
C GLY A 188 -25.60 -7.06 15.78
N GLY A 189 -24.50 -6.75 16.48
CA GLY A 189 -24.46 -6.76 17.96
C GLY A 189 -25.45 -5.78 18.60
N ILE A 190 -25.54 -4.56 18.07
CA ILE A 190 -26.48 -3.54 18.56
C ILE A 190 -27.93 -3.97 18.30
N ALA A 191 -28.23 -4.51 17.11
CA ALA A 191 -29.57 -4.99 16.78
C ALA A 191 -30.06 -6.10 17.73
N VAL A 192 -29.19 -7.05 18.09
CA VAL A 192 -29.51 -8.11 19.06
C VAL A 192 -29.80 -7.54 20.45
N ILE A 193 -29.01 -6.57 20.92
CA ILE A 193 -29.22 -5.92 22.22
C ILE A 193 -30.56 -5.18 22.26
N VAL A 194 -30.91 -4.46 21.18
CA VAL A 194 -32.20 -3.74 21.07
C VAL A 194 -33.37 -4.72 21.07
N ILE A 195 -33.27 -5.84 20.35
CA ILE A 195 -34.31 -6.88 20.34
C ILE A 195 -34.47 -7.49 21.73
N LEU A 196 -33.38 -7.84 22.41
CA LEU A 196 -33.43 -8.37 23.78
C LEU A 196 -34.02 -7.36 24.76
N GLY A 197 -33.62 -6.09 24.68
CA GLY A 197 -34.19 -5.01 25.48
C GLY A 197 -35.69 -4.83 25.25
N ALA A 198 -36.13 -4.84 23.99
CA ALA A 198 -37.55 -4.74 23.63
C ALA A 198 -38.37 -5.94 24.13
N VAL A 199 -37.83 -7.17 24.04
CA VAL A 199 -38.48 -8.39 24.56
C VAL A 199 -38.61 -8.35 26.08
N VAL A 200 -37.59 -7.87 26.80
CA VAL A 200 -37.63 -7.73 28.26
C VAL A 200 -38.63 -6.64 28.69
N CYS A 201 -38.67 -5.51 27.99
CA CYS A 201 -39.64 -4.43 28.26
C CYS A 201 -41.09 -4.85 27.97
N LYS A 202 -41.32 -5.73 26.99
CA LYS A 202 -42.66 -6.24 26.65
C LYS A 202 -43.15 -7.36 27.59
N ARG A 203 -42.24 -7.98 28.36
CA ARG A 203 -42.56 -9.04 29.34
C ARG A 203 -42.84 -8.52 30.76
N ARG A 204 -42.68 -7.22 31.00
CA ARG A 204 -43.12 -6.53 32.23
C ARG A 204 -44.45 -5.84 31.98
#